data_AF-A0A938LES5-F1
#
_entry.id   AF-A0A938LES5-F1
#
_cell.length_a   1.000
_cell.length_b   1.000
_cell.length_c   1.000
_cell.angle_alpha   90.00
_cell.angle_beta   90.00
_cell.angle_gamma   90.00
#
_symmetry.space_group_name_H-M   'P 1'
#
loop_
_entity.id
_entity.type
_entity.pdbx_description
1 polymer ?
#
loop_
_entity_poly.entity_id
_entity_poly.type
_entity_poly.pdbx_seq_one_letter_code
_entity_poly.pdbx_strand_id
1 'polypeptide(L)' 'MIRIHALTKRFGVGRDELTAVDRLSFTVAPGEAYGLLGPNGAGKTTTL' A
#
# COMPACT_ATOMS: atom_id res chain seq x y z
N MET A 1 10.87 4.13 -13.24
CA MET A 1 9.88 5.01 -12.61
C MET A 1 8.72 4.14 -12.18
N ILE A 2 8.38 4.14 -10.89
CA ILE A 2 7.22 3.43 -10.35
C ILE A 2 6.21 4.50 -9.91
N ARG A 3 4.93 4.32 -10.23
CA ARG A 3 3.88 5.25 -9.82
C ARG A 3 2.67 4.46 -9.33
N ILE A 4 2.23 4.79 -8.13
CA ILE A 4 0.99 4.30 -7.52
C ILE A 4 0.05 5.49 -7.38
N HIS A 5 -1.21 5.31 -7.76
CA HIS A 5 -2.24 6.34 -7.67
C HIS A 5 -3.51 5.76 -7.08
N ALA A 6 -3.91 6.29 -5.92
CA ALA A 6 -5.11 5.93 -5.18
C ALA A 6 -5.33 4.42 -5.03
N LEU A 7 -4.26 3.66 -4.75
CA LEU A 7 -4.36 2.21 -4.54
C LEU A 7 -5.13 1.91 -3.26
N THR A 8 -6.23 1.20 -3.40
CA THR A 8 -6.96 0.60 -2.28
C THR A 8 -6.90 -0.92 -2.44
N LYS A 9 -6.51 -1.63 -1.37
CA LYS A 9 -6.53 -3.09 -1.30
C LYS A 9 -7.33 -3.54 -0.10
N ARG A 10 -8.32 -4.40 -0.37
CA ARG A 10 -9.15 -5.02 0.65
C ARG A 10 -9.03 -6.54 0.59
N PHE A 11 -9.22 -7.18 1.74
CA PHE A 11 -9.25 -8.63 1.91
C PHE A 11 -10.52 -9.02 2.68
N GLY A 12 -11.04 -10.22 2.45
CA GLY A 12 -12.29 -10.66 3.05
C GLY A 12 -13.53 -10.13 2.32
N VAL A 13 -14.71 -10.41 2.87
CA VAL A 13 -16.02 -10.00 2.33
C VAL A 13 -16.99 -9.67 3.46
N GLY A 14 -17.95 -8.79 3.18
CA GLY A 14 -19.04 -8.48 4.12
C GLY A 14 -18.54 -7.86 5.42
N ARG A 15 -18.94 -8.43 6.57
CA ARG A 15 -18.55 -7.91 7.89
C ARG A 15 -17.08 -8.13 8.23
N ASP A 16 -16.41 -9.05 7.54
CA ASP A 16 -15.01 -9.41 7.77
C ASP A 16 -14.08 -8.77 6.73
N GLU A 17 -14.53 -7.71 6.05
CA GLU A 17 -13.69 -6.95 5.11
C GLU A 17 -12.66 -6.12 5.86
N LEU A 18 -11.38 -6.35 5.55
CA LEU A 18 -10.25 -5.56 6.03
C LEU A 18 -9.70 -4.71 4.88
N THR A 19 -9.64 -3.39 5.08
CA THR A 19 -8.91 -2.50 4.20
C THR A 19 -7.44 -2.46 4.62
N ALA A 20 -6.59 -3.16 3.86
CA ALA A 20 -5.15 -3.23 4.14
C ALA A 20 -4.39 -1.98 3.65
N VAL A 21 -4.89 -1.35 2.59
CA VAL A 21 -4.36 -0.09 2.04
C VAL A 21 -5.55 0.75 1.58
N ASP A 22 -5.59 2.04 1.93
CA ASP A 22 -6.63 2.97 1.47
C ASP A 22 -6.02 4.16 0.71
N ARG A 23 -6.37 4.27 -0.57
CA ARG A 23 -6.03 5.39 -1.48
C ARG A 23 -4.56 5.80 -1.46
N LEU A 24 -3.64 4.84 -1.35
CA LEU A 24 -2.21 5.12 -1.33
C LEU A 24 -1.73 5.67 -2.68
N SER A 25 -0.97 6.76 -2.65
CA SER A 25 -0.38 7.39 -3.84
C SER A 25 1.07 7.79 -3.57
N PHE A 26 1.98 7.34 -4.44
CA PHE A 26 3.39 7.78 -4.41
C PHE A 26 4.05 7.54 -5.77
N THR A 27 5.19 8.19 -5.99
CA THR A 27 6.04 8.00 -7.17
C THR A 27 7.46 7.73 -6.69
N VAL A 28 8.14 6.78 -7.34
CA VAL A 28 9.56 6.48 -7.13
C VAL A 28 10.29 6.73 -8.44
N ALA A 29 11.27 7.64 -8.42
CA ALA A 29 12.08 7.99 -9.57
C ALA A 29 13.07 6.86 -9.93
N PRO A 30 13.55 6.79 -11.18
CA PRO A 30 14.65 5.88 -11.53
C PRO A 30 15.89 6.15 -10.66
N GLY A 31 16.47 5.11 -10.07
CA GLY A 31 17.65 5.21 -9.21
C GLY A 31 17.37 5.62 -7.75
N GLU A 32 16.11 5.87 -7.39
CA GLU A 32 15.71 6.20 -6.02
C GLU A 32 15.49 4.92 -5.18
N ALA A 33 16.02 4.93 -3.95
CA ALA A 33 15.72 3.90 -2.96
C ALA A 33 14.49 4.31 -2.14
N TYR A 34 13.49 3.43 -2.08
CA TYR A 34 12.24 3.70 -1.37
C TYR A 34 11.96 2.62 -0.33
N GLY A 35 11.52 3.01 0.86
CA GLY A 35 11.18 2.10 1.96
C GLY A 35 9.87 2.48 2.63
N LEU A 36 9.10 1.48 3.06
CA LEU A 36 7.88 1.67 3.84
C LEU A 36 8.13 1.30 5.31
N LEU A 37 7.83 2.24 6.22
CA LEU A 37 7.94 2.04 7.66
C LEU A 37 6.58 2.22 8.33
N GLY A 38 6.31 1.39 9.35
CA GLY A 38 5.07 1.41 10.10
C GLY A 38 4.90 0.14 10.94
N PRO A 39 3.95 0.12 11.90
CA PRO A 39 3.70 -1.02 12.78
C PRO A 39 3.22 -2.27 12.01
N ASN A 40 3.20 -3.42 12.69
CA ASN A 40 2.63 -4.66 12.12
C ASN A 40 1.17 -4.45 11.74
N GLY A 41 0.76 -4.96 10.58
CA GLY A 41 -0.60 -4.77 10.05
C GLY A 41 -0.82 -3.47 9.25
N ALA A 42 0.14 -2.55 9.18
CA ALA A 42 -0.02 -1.26 8.49
C ALA A 42 -0.06 -1.32 6.94
N GLY A 43 -0.18 -2.50 6.32
CA GLY A 43 -0.27 -2.62 4.85
C GLY A 43 1.05 -2.60 4.08
N LYS A 44 2.20 -2.65 4.74
CA LYS A 44 3.55 -2.61 4.10
C LYS A 44 3.76 -3.74 3.09
N THR A 45 3.62 -5.00 3.51
CA THR A 45 3.76 -6.19 2.65
C THR A 45 2.66 -6.27 1.58
N THR A 46 1.54 -5.59 1.78
CA THR A 46 0.50 -5.48 0.77
C THR A 46 0.87 -4.48 -0.33
N THR A 47 1.77 -3.55 -0.04
CA THR A 47 2.13 -2.42 -0.93
C THR A 47 3.40 -2.69 -1.75
N LEU A 48 4.39 -3.39 -1.19
CA LEU A 48 5.68 -3.72 -1.83
C LEU A 48 5.71 -5.18 -2.31
#